data_AF-A0A2P6RUZ5-F1
#
_entry.id   AF-A0A2P6RUZ5-F1
#
_cell.length_a   1.000
_cell.length_b   1.000
_cell.length_c   1.000
_cell.angle_alpha   90.00
_cell.angle_beta   90.00
_cell.angle_gamma   90.00
#
_symmetry.space_group_name_H-M   'P 1'
#
loop_
_entity.id
_entity.type
_entity.pdbx_description
1 polymer ?
#
loop_
_entity_poly.entity_id
_entity_poly.type
_entity_poly.pdbx_seq_one_letter_code
_entity_poly.pdbx_strand_id
1 'polypeptide(L)'
;MIAFTNRFKNFFGVVIQDVQISLGPDGELKFPSGQDDSMCGEFQCYDNYMCASLQQFASDRGVPEWGSSIPDEKEFLSNAGWKTEHGRFFLEWYSGILVSHVECILRQAQ
;
A
#
# COMPACT_ATOMS: atom_id res chain seq x y z
N MET A 1 16.29 -11.81 2.26
CA MET A 1 16.76 -12.55 1.06
C MET A 1 18.21 -13.03 1.16
N ILE A 2 19.16 -12.20 1.61
CA ILE A 2 20.60 -12.53 1.66
C ILE A 2 20.91 -13.94 2.20
N ALA A 3 20.29 -14.35 3.32
CA ALA A 3 20.51 -15.68 3.88
C ALA A 3 20.07 -16.83 2.95
N PHE A 4 18.91 -16.67 2.29
CA PHE A 4 18.40 -17.64 1.31
C PHE A 4 19.32 -17.71 0.09
N THR A 5 19.67 -16.55 -0.48
CA THR A 5 20.59 -16.46 -1.62
C THR A 5 21.94 -17.12 -1.32
N ASN A 6 22.52 -16.84 -0.15
CA ASN A 6 23.80 -17.43 0.26
C ASN A 6 23.71 -18.94 0.46
N ARG A 7 22.64 -19.44 1.10
CA ARG A 7 22.46 -20.86 1.37
C ARG A 7 22.24 -21.67 0.10
N PHE A 8 21.46 -21.14 -0.84
CA PHE A 8 21.02 -21.85 -2.04
C PHE A 8 21.72 -21.39 -3.32
N LYS A 9 22.81 -20.62 -3.23
CA LYS A 9 23.53 -20.05 -4.37
C LYS A 9 23.79 -21.01 -5.53
N ASN A 10 24.11 -22.28 -5.24
CA ASN A 10 24.46 -23.30 -6.24
C ASN A 10 23.23 -23.88 -6.96
N PHE A 11 22.02 -23.58 -6.49
CA PHE A 11 20.77 -24.08 -7.06
C PHE A 11 20.10 -23.06 -8.00
N PHE A 12 20.51 -21.78 -7.96
CA PHE A 12 20.00 -20.74 -8.85
C PHE A 12 20.38 -21.04 -10.30
N GLY A 13 19.41 -20.89 -11.22
CA GLY A 13 19.56 -21.18 -12.65
C GLY A 13 19.55 -22.67 -13.01
N VAL A 14 19.57 -23.57 -12.02
CA VAL A 14 19.45 -25.02 -12.22
C VAL A 14 18.11 -25.54 -11.71
N VAL A 15 17.89 -25.41 -10.40
CA VAL A 15 16.67 -25.86 -9.71
C VAL A 15 15.76 -24.67 -9.42
N ILE A 16 16.33 -23.59 -8.88
CA ILE A 16 15.60 -22.36 -8.57
C ILE A 16 15.66 -21.47 -9.81
N GLN A 17 14.55 -21.39 -10.54
CA GLN A 17 14.42 -20.59 -11.75
C GLN A 17 13.94 -19.17 -11.43
N ASP A 18 13.02 -19.04 -10.49
CA ASP A 18 12.41 -17.76 -10.10
C ASP A 18 12.24 -17.66 -8.58
N VAL A 19 12.18 -16.42 -8.09
CA VAL A 19 11.88 -16.10 -6.68
C VAL A 19 10.75 -15.09 -6.64
N GLN A 20 9.64 -15.48 -6.04
CA GLN A 20 8.53 -14.57 -5.75
C GLN A 20 8.68 -14.02 -4.33
N ILE A 21 8.59 -12.70 -4.20
CA ILE A 21 8.71 -11.99 -2.93
C ILE A 21 7.30 -11.57 -2.52
N SER A 22 6.86 -12.06 -1.37
CA SER A 22 5.58 -11.66 -0.77
C SER A 22 5.62 -10.19 -0.33
N LEU A 23 4.66 -9.38 -0.81
CA LEU A 23 4.57 -7.93 -0.56
C LEU A 23 3.37 -7.52 0.32
N GLY A 24 2.65 -8.50 0.86
CA GLY A 24 1.42 -8.26 1.60
C GLY A 24 0.64 -9.55 1.87
N PRO A 25 -0.66 -9.43 2.22
CA PRO A 25 -1.54 -10.55 2.48
C PRO A 25 -1.58 -11.51 1.28
N ASP A 26 -1.56 -12.81 1.55
CA ASP A 26 -1.50 -13.88 0.55
C ASP A 26 -0.29 -13.81 -0.40
N GLY A 27 0.73 -13.01 -0.06
CA GLY A 27 1.89 -12.76 -0.93
C GLY A 27 1.64 -11.72 -2.02
N GLU A 28 0.49 -11.06 -2.03
CA GLU A 28 0.11 -10.08 -3.04
C GLU A 28 0.45 -8.64 -2.61
N LEU A 29 0.64 -7.75 -3.59
CA LEU A 29 0.75 -6.32 -3.34
C LEU A 29 -0.64 -5.72 -3.13
N LYS A 30 -1.15 -5.82 -1.90
CA LYS A 30 -2.44 -5.25 -1.53
C LYS A 30 -2.50 -4.93 -0.04
N PHE A 31 -3.45 -4.08 0.31
CA PHE A 31 -3.89 -3.94 1.69
C PHE A 31 -4.80 -5.11 2.09
N PRO A 32 -4.87 -5.46 3.40
CA PRO A 32 -5.77 -6.49 3.90
C PRO A 32 -7.24 -6.01 4.00
N SER A 33 -7.81 -5.50 2.91
CA SER A 33 -9.10 -4.81 2.90
C SER A 33 -10.32 -5.73 2.92
N GLY A 34 -10.18 -7.03 2.65
CA GLY A 34 -11.29 -7.98 2.50
C GLY A 34 -11.51 -8.91 3.70
N GLN A 35 -11.21 -8.47 4.93
CA GLN A 35 -11.37 -9.32 6.12
C GLN A 35 -12.82 -9.43 6.61
N ASP A 36 -13.68 -8.46 6.27
CA ASP A 36 -15.10 -8.46 6.64
C ASP A 36 -16.00 -8.78 5.43
N ASP A 37 -17.21 -9.28 5.72
CA ASP A 37 -18.29 -9.60 4.77
C ASP A 37 -18.82 -8.37 3.98
N SER A 38 -18.08 -7.25 3.98
CA SER A 38 -18.40 -6.05 3.24
C SER A 38 -18.08 -6.25 1.74
N MET A 39 -19.07 -6.01 0.89
CA MET A 39 -18.95 -6.21 -0.57
C MET A 39 -17.90 -5.32 -1.25
N CYS A 40 -17.34 -4.32 -0.56
CA CYS A 40 -16.34 -3.40 -1.10
C CYS A 40 -15.01 -3.37 -0.32
N GLY A 41 -14.91 -4.09 0.80
CA GLY A 41 -13.76 -4.03 1.70
C GLY A 41 -13.75 -2.81 2.62
N GLU A 42 -12.62 -2.57 3.28
CA GLU A 42 -12.35 -1.34 4.04
C GLU A 42 -10.96 -0.72 3.78
N PHE A 43 -10.83 0.61 3.85
CA PHE A 43 -9.53 1.30 3.82
C PHE A 43 -8.65 0.93 5.02
N GLN A 44 -7.58 0.18 4.80
CA GLN A 44 -6.65 -0.23 5.87
C GLN A 44 -5.51 0.80 6.06
N CYS A 45 -5.82 1.99 6.59
CA CYS A 45 -4.84 3.06 6.80
C CYS A 45 -5.01 3.88 8.08
N TYR A 46 -5.67 3.31 9.11
CA TYR A 46 -5.99 4.03 10.36
C TYR A 46 -4.86 4.04 11.40
N ASP A 47 -3.73 3.38 11.14
CA ASP A 47 -2.61 3.39 12.08
C ASP A 47 -1.86 4.73 12.08
N ASN A 48 -1.17 5.01 13.19
CA ASN A 48 -0.51 6.29 13.42
C ASN A 48 0.54 6.63 12.35
N TYR A 49 1.20 5.64 11.73
CA TYR A 49 2.21 5.89 10.70
C TYR A 49 1.57 6.29 9.38
N MET A 50 0.47 5.62 9.01
CA MET A 50 -0.33 5.98 7.83
C MET A 50 -0.95 7.37 7.98
N CYS A 51 -1.53 7.69 9.14
CA CYS A 51 -2.05 9.03 9.41
C CYS A 51 -0.95 10.10 9.30
N ALA A 52 0.24 9.86 9.87
CA ALA A 52 1.36 10.79 9.76
C ALA A 52 1.85 10.96 8.31
N SER A 53 1.90 9.86 7.55
CA SER A 53 2.27 9.88 6.12
C SER A 53 1.27 10.70 5.29
N LEU A 54 -0.03 10.52 5.52
CA LEU A 54 -1.07 11.29 4.86
C LEU A 54 -0.97 12.78 5.19
N GLN A 55 -0.73 13.12 6.46
CA GLN A 55 -0.54 14.51 6.89
C GLN A 55 0.68 15.16 6.22
N GLN A 56 1.79 14.42 6.08
CA GLN A 56 2.97 14.92 5.38
C GLN A 56 2.67 15.14 3.89
N PHE A 57 2.05 14.17 3.23
CA PHE A 57 1.68 14.26 1.81
C PHE A 57 0.73 15.44 1.53
N ALA A 58 -0.20 15.70 2.43
CA ALA A 58 -1.10 16.86 2.37
C ALA A 58 -0.34 18.19 2.50
N SER A 59 0.61 18.25 3.44
CA SER A 59 1.44 19.42 3.70
C SER A 59 2.34 19.74 2.49
N ASP A 60 2.94 18.72 1.89
CA ASP A 60 3.81 18.86 0.71
C ASP A 60 3.06 19.37 -0.53
N ARG A 61 1.74 19.14 -0.59
CA ARG A 61 0.87 19.65 -1.65
C ARG A 61 0.21 20.99 -1.33
N GLY A 62 0.49 21.56 -0.16
CA GLY A 62 -0.08 22.84 0.26
C GLY A 62 -1.55 22.79 0.66
N VAL A 63 -2.07 21.60 0.98
CA VAL A 63 -3.47 21.34 1.40
C VAL A 63 -3.49 20.55 2.72
N PRO A 64 -2.85 21.04 3.80
CA PRO A 64 -2.66 20.29 5.04
C PRO A 64 -3.98 19.82 5.69
N GLU A 65 -5.09 20.51 5.43
CA GLU A 65 -6.43 20.16 5.90
C GLU A 65 -6.98 18.86 5.27
N TRP A 66 -6.42 18.42 4.14
CA TRP A 66 -6.77 17.13 3.55
C TRP A 66 -6.08 15.95 4.24
N GLY A 67 -5.07 16.24 5.08
CA GLY A 67 -4.28 15.25 5.79
C GLY A 67 -4.85 14.84 7.15
N SER A 68 -5.84 15.57 7.67
CA SER A 68 -6.32 15.42 9.04
C SER A 68 -7.36 14.31 9.23
N SER A 69 -7.94 13.77 8.15
CA SER A 69 -8.98 12.76 8.25
C SER A 69 -8.99 11.84 7.03
N ILE A 70 -9.14 10.54 7.30
CA ILE A 70 -9.43 9.52 6.29
C ILE A 70 -10.92 9.63 5.93
N PRO A 71 -11.29 9.62 4.64
CA PRO A 71 -12.69 9.66 4.22
C PRO A 71 -13.50 8.49 4.80
N ASP A 72 -14.73 8.75 5.24
CA ASP A 72 -15.67 7.67 5.55
C ASP A 72 -16.00 6.91 4.26
N GLU A 73 -15.82 5.60 4.29
CA GLU A 73 -15.90 4.77 3.08
C GLU A 73 -17.31 4.62 2.52
N LYS A 74 -18.33 4.58 3.40
CA LYS A 74 -19.72 4.49 2.96
C LYS A 74 -20.12 5.76 2.23
N GLU A 75 -19.72 6.92 2.75
CA GLU A 75 -19.92 8.19 2.06
C GLU A 75 -19.08 8.28 0.78
N PHE A 76 -17.82 7.81 0.83
CA PHE A 76 -16.89 7.83 -0.29
C PHE A 76 -17.42 7.05 -1.51
N LEU A 77 -18.01 5.87 -1.27
CA LEU A 77 -18.60 5.03 -2.30
C LEU A 77 -19.98 5.56 -2.72
N SER A 78 -20.88 5.84 -1.76
CA SER A 78 -22.28 6.18 -2.03
C SER A 78 -22.44 7.53 -2.73
N ASN A 79 -21.61 8.53 -2.38
CA ASN A 79 -21.71 9.89 -2.93
C ASN A 79 -20.73 10.15 -4.07
N ALA A 80 -20.10 9.10 -4.62
CA ALA A 80 -19.02 9.21 -5.58
C ALA A 80 -17.88 10.13 -5.08
N GLY A 81 -17.55 10.04 -3.80
CA GLY A 81 -16.46 10.77 -3.15
C GLY A 81 -15.12 10.58 -3.87
N TRP A 82 -14.90 9.41 -4.47
CA TRP A 82 -13.75 9.11 -5.31
C TRP A 82 -13.58 10.01 -6.54
N LYS A 83 -14.64 10.71 -6.98
CA LYS A 83 -14.57 11.69 -8.09
C LYS A 83 -14.21 13.10 -7.64
N THR A 84 -14.26 13.38 -6.34
CA THR A 84 -13.92 14.70 -5.79
C THR A 84 -12.41 14.93 -5.85
N GLU A 85 -11.96 16.18 -5.74
CA GLU A 85 -10.53 16.49 -5.70
C GLU A 85 -9.86 15.87 -4.47
N HIS A 86 -10.49 15.98 -3.29
CA HIS A 86 -10.03 15.34 -2.07
C HIS A 86 -9.97 13.82 -2.21
N GLY A 87 -10.99 13.20 -2.81
CA GLY A 87 -11.01 11.75 -2.98
C GLY A 87 -9.96 11.23 -3.96
N ARG A 88 -9.69 11.95 -5.05
CA ARG A 88 -8.58 11.61 -5.96
C ARG A 88 -7.24 11.80 -5.27
N PHE A 89 -7.06 12.87 -4.52
CA PHE A 89 -5.86 13.10 -3.71
C PHE A 89 -5.63 11.96 -2.72
N PHE A 90 -6.68 11.52 -2.01
CA PHE A 90 -6.60 10.43 -1.05
C PHE A 90 -6.24 9.10 -1.74
N LEU A 91 -6.89 8.77 -2.86
CA LEU A 91 -6.58 7.54 -3.60
C LEU A 91 -5.17 7.55 -4.20
N GLU A 92 -4.69 8.71 -4.64
CA GLU A 92 -3.32 8.87 -5.12
C GLU A 92 -2.31 8.60 -4.01
N TRP A 93 -2.53 9.17 -2.82
CA TRP A 93 -1.73 8.86 -1.65
C TRP A 93 -1.79 7.36 -1.29
N TYR A 94 -3.01 6.83 -1.15
CA TYR A 94 -3.25 5.47 -0.66
C TYR A 94 -2.63 4.40 -1.58
N SER A 95 -2.82 4.55 -2.90
CA SER A 95 -2.18 3.66 -3.88
C SER A 95 -0.66 3.90 -3.98
N GLY A 96 -0.20 5.15 -3.83
CA GLY A 96 1.21 5.51 -3.82
C GLY A 96 2.02 4.86 -2.68
N ILE A 97 1.37 4.57 -1.54
CA ILE A 97 2.00 3.83 -0.44
C ILE A 97 2.40 2.42 -0.88
N LEU A 98 1.54 1.70 -1.60
CA LEU A 98 1.85 0.36 -2.10
C LEU A 98 3.03 0.38 -3.08
N VAL A 99 3.06 1.38 -3.98
CA VAL A 99 4.17 1.55 -4.92
C VAL A 99 5.49 1.78 -4.16
N SER A 100 5.49 2.72 -3.21
CA SER A 100 6.66 3.04 -2.39
C SER A 100 7.15 1.83 -1.59
N HIS A 101 6.22 1.01 -1.09
CA HIS A 101 6.51 -0.24 -0.38
C HIS A 101 7.26 -1.23 -1.27
N VAL A 102 6.78 -1.46 -2.50
CA VAL A 102 7.46 -2.34 -3.47
C VAL A 102 8.84 -1.85 -3.81
N GLU A 103 8.99 -0.55 -4.10
CA GLU A 103 10.31 0.01 -4.42
C GLU A 103 11.31 -0.15 -3.27
N CYS A 104 10.86 -0.03 -2.03
CA CYS A 104 11.71 -0.28 -0.86
C CYS A 104 12.15 -1.75 -0.78
N ILE A 105 11.21 -2.69 -0.93
CA ILE A 105 11.52 -4.12 -0.83
C ILE A 105 12.36 -4.60 -2.02
N LEU A 106 12.04 -4.21 -3.24
CA LEU A 106 12.80 -4.61 -4.43
C LEU A 106 14.24 -4.08 -4.40
N ARG A 107 14.47 -2.89 -3.85
CA ARG A 107 15.84 -2.39 -3.61
C ARG A 107 16.64 -3.25 -2.63
N GLN A 108 15.98 -3.92 -1.69
CA GLN A 108 16.62 -4.86 -0.76
C GLN A 108 16.70 -6.29 -1.32
N ALA A 109 16.03 -6.54 -2.44
CA ALA A 109 15.96 -7.83 -3.11
C ALA A 109 17.06 -8.03 -4.16
N GLN A 110 17.60 -6.93 -4.69
CA GLN A 110 18.80 -6.91 -5.54
C GLN A 110 20.03 -7.40 -4.78
#